data_AF-A0A6B3FIE6-F1
#
_entry.id   AF-A0A6B3FIE6-F1
#
_cell.length_a   1.000
_cell.length_b   1.000
_cell.length_c   1.000
_cell.angle_alpha   90.00
_cell.angle_beta   90.00
_cell.angle_gamma   90.00
#
_symmetry.space_group_name_H-M   'P 1'
#
loop_
_entity.id
_entity.type
_entity.pdbx_description
1 polymer ?
#
loop_
_entity_poly.entity_id
_entity_poly.type
_entity_poly.pdbx_seq_one_letter_code
_entity_poly.pdbx_strand_id
1 'polypeptide(L)'
;EATATSITRTDGKPSLAVAVTMDKDGSAVGISNAVKDKLGDLRDSLGKGADLKIVVDQGPPVSKAISGLTTEGALGLGFAVVVILVFLASIRS
;
A
#
# COMPACT_ATOMS: atom_id res chain seq x y z
N GLU A 1 -24.04 -20.35 24.83
CA GLU A 1 -23.34 -19.08 24.58
C GLU A 1 -21.87 -19.25 24.93
N ALA A 2 -20.94 -18.97 24.02
CA ALA A 2 -19.52 -18.97 24.35
C ALA A 2 -19.17 -17.59 24.93
N THR A 3 -18.64 -17.56 26.15
CA THR A 3 -18.22 -16.31 26.81
C THR A 3 -17.14 -15.63 25.97
N ALA A 4 -17.39 -14.42 25.47
CA ALA A 4 -16.42 -13.67 24.68
C ALA A 4 -15.21 -13.31 25.56
N THR A 5 -14.06 -13.96 25.31
CA THR A 5 -12.81 -13.74 26.05
C THR A 5 -11.98 -12.56 25.53
N SER A 6 -12.47 -11.86 24.50
CA SER A 6 -11.80 -10.73 23.85
C SER A 6 -12.79 -9.63 23.54
N ILE A 7 -12.48 -8.40 23.98
CA ILE A 7 -13.18 -7.18 23.58
C ILE A 7 -12.24 -6.44 22.63
N THR A 8 -12.64 -6.32 21.37
CA THR A 8 -11.91 -5.49 20.40
C THR A 8 -12.77 -4.29 20.01
N ARG A 9 -12.15 -3.13 19.89
CA ARG A 9 -12.81 -1.88 19.48
C ARG A 9 -12.01 -1.18 18.41
N THR A 10 -12.71 -0.59 17.46
CA THR A 10 -12.17 0.29 16.43
C THR A 10 -12.89 1.63 16.56
N ASP A 11 -12.13 2.71 16.76
CA ASP A 11 -12.67 4.06 17.00
C ASP A 11 -13.72 4.11 18.14
N GLY A 12 -13.50 3.34 19.20
CA GLY A 12 -14.40 3.28 20.36
C GLY A 12 -15.66 2.42 20.18
N LYS A 13 -15.93 1.92 18.97
CA LYS A 13 -17.07 1.01 18.70
C LYS A 13 -16.66 -0.45 18.81
N PRO A 14 -17.52 -1.35 19.33
CA PRO A 14 -17.27 -2.79 19.30
C PRO A 14 -16.98 -3.26 17.88
N SER A 15 -15.90 -4.01 17.69
CA SER A 15 -15.47 -4.46 16.38
C SER A 15 -14.85 -5.86 16.46
N LEU A 16 -14.97 -6.63 15.39
CA LEU A 16 -14.20 -7.86 15.22
C LEU A 16 -12.93 -7.54 14.42
N ALA A 17 -11.75 -7.85 14.97
CA ALA A 17 -10.49 -7.71 14.24
C ALA A 17 -10.16 -9.00 13.49
N VAL A 18 -9.79 -8.85 12.22
CA VAL A 18 -9.23 -9.92 11.40
C VAL A 18 -7.79 -9.54 11.07
N ALA A 19 -6.85 -10.37 11.48
CA ALA A 19 -5.44 -10.19 11.16
C ALA A 19 -5.10 -11.00 9.89
N VAL A 20 -4.54 -10.33 8.89
CA VAL A 20 -4.00 -10.98 7.69
C VAL A 20 -2.48 -10.99 7.84
N THR A 21 -1.92 -12.19 8.02
CA THR A 21 -0.47 -12.38 8.10
C THR A 21 0.07 -12.73 6.72
N MET A 22 1.16 -12.07 6.35
CA MET A 22 1.86 -12.31 5.10
C MET A 22 2.67 -13.62 5.17
N ASP A 23 2.58 -14.42 4.11
CA ASP A 23 3.44 -15.60 3.94
C ASP A 23 4.88 -15.19 3.57
N LYS A 24 5.85 -16.09 3.74
CA LYS A 24 7.29 -15.81 3.62
C LYS A 24 7.69 -15.18 2.26
N ASP A 25 7.00 -15.54 1.19
CA ASP A 25 7.25 -15.05 -0.18
C ASP A 25 6.18 -14.03 -0.65
N GLY A 26 5.35 -13.54 0.27
CA GLY A 26 4.27 -12.61 -0.01
C GLY A 26 4.73 -11.17 -0.25
N SER A 27 3.88 -10.37 -0.92
CA SER A 27 4.09 -8.94 -1.13
C SER A 27 3.04 -8.12 -0.36
N ALA A 28 3.48 -7.16 0.45
CA ALA A 28 2.60 -6.22 1.15
C ALA A 28 1.63 -5.51 0.20
N VAL A 29 2.13 -5.09 -0.96
CA VAL A 29 1.34 -4.38 -1.98
C VAL A 29 0.34 -5.33 -2.63
N GLY A 30 0.77 -6.54 -2.98
CA GLY A 30 -0.09 -7.56 -3.58
C GLY A 30 -1.24 -7.99 -2.65
N ILE A 31 -0.92 -8.24 -1.37
CA ILE A 31 -1.91 -8.59 -0.35
C ILE A 31 -2.87 -7.44 -0.11
N SER A 32 -2.37 -6.20 0.00
CA SER A 32 -3.19 -4.99 0.15
C SER A 32 -4.21 -4.85 -0.99
N ASN A 33 -3.77 -5.03 -2.24
CA ASN A 33 -4.64 -4.95 -3.41
C ASN A 33 -5.67 -6.10 -3.42
N ALA A 34 -5.24 -7.34 -3.19
CA ALA A 34 -6.14 -8.49 -3.16
C ALA A 34 -7.21 -8.38 -2.05
N VAL A 35 -6.87 -7.82 -0.90
CA VAL A 35 -7.83 -7.56 0.19
C VAL A 35 -8.80 -6.45 -0.22
N LYS A 36 -8.34 -5.37 -0.86
CA LYS A 36 -9.20 -4.29 -1.38
C LYS A 36 -10.17 -4.77 -2.45
N ASP A 37 -9.72 -5.63 -3.35
CA ASP A 37 -10.55 -6.19 -4.41
C ASP A 37 -11.68 -7.05 -3.82
N LYS A 38 -11.37 -7.87 -2.82
CA LYS A 38 -12.37 -8.69 -2.14
C LYS A 38 -13.28 -7.89 -1.20
N LEU A 39 -12.81 -6.78 -0.64
CA LEU A 39 -13.58 -5.95 0.29
C LEU A 39 -14.88 -5.43 -0.32
N GLY A 40 -14.95 -5.24 -1.65
CA GLY A 40 -16.18 -4.91 -2.36
C GLY A 40 -17.22 -6.02 -2.21
N ASP A 41 -16.88 -7.23 -2.68
CA ASP A 41 -17.76 -8.41 -2.62
C ASP A 41 -18.19 -8.76 -1.18
N LEU A 42 -17.27 -8.61 -0.21
CA LEU A 42 -17.56 -8.85 1.20
C LEU A 42 -18.54 -7.81 1.77
N ARG A 43 -18.42 -6.54 1.38
CA ARG A 43 -19.36 -5.48 1.80
C ARG A 43 -20.75 -5.74 1.24
N ASP A 44 -20.84 -6.15 -0.02
CA ASP A 44 -22.12 -6.46 -0.66
C ASP A 44 -22.79 -7.66 0.00
N SER A 45 -22.00 -8.67 0.37
CA SER A 45 -22.48 -9.87 1.06
C SER A 45 -22.90 -9.62 2.52
N LEU A 46 -22.23 -8.69 3.23
CA LEU A 46 -22.58 -8.34 4.62
C LEU A 46 -23.83 -7.44 4.72
N GLY A 47 -24.20 -6.76 3.63
CA GLY A 47 -25.33 -5.83 3.61
C GLY A 47 -25.15 -4.63 4.54
N LYS A 48 -26.25 -4.02 5.00
CA LYS A 48 -26.24 -2.78 5.81
C LYS A 48 -25.96 -3.00 7.31
N GLY A 49 -25.69 -4.23 7.74
CA GLY A 49 -25.60 -4.59 9.16
C GLY A 49 -24.21 -4.41 9.78
N ALA A 50 -23.16 -4.28 8.97
CA ALA A 50 -21.78 -4.21 9.44
C ALA A 50 -20.90 -3.39 8.49
N ASP A 51 -19.92 -2.66 9.04
CA ASP A 51 -18.95 -1.87 8.27
C ASP A 51 -17.56 -2.52 8.35
N LEU A 52 -16.91 -2.72 7.20
CA LEU A 52 -15.57 -3.30 7.12
C LEU A 52 -14.50 -2.21 6.97
N LYS A 53 -13.80 -1.86 8.05
CA LYS A 53 -12.74 -0.87 7.99
C LYS A 53 -11.36 -1.52 7.95
N ILE A 54 -10.52 -1.07 7.01
CA ILE A 54 -9.08 -1.36 7.06
C ILE A 54 -8.47 -0.45 8.13
N VAL A 55 -7.95 -1.03 9.21
CA VAL A 55 -7.36 -0.26 10.32
C VAL A 55 -5.87 0.00 10.09
N VAL A 56 -5.13 -0.99 9.57
CA VAL A 56 -3.70 -0.88 9.25
C VAL A 56 -3.43 -1.61 7.94
N ASP A 57 -2.74 -0.95 7.00
CA ASP A 57 -2.32 -1.51 5.71
C ASP A 57 -0.90 -1.04 5.37
N GLN A 58 0.00 -2.00 5.20
CA GLN A 58 1.41 -1.74 4.91
C GLN A 58 1.72 -1.65 3.40
N GLY A 59 0.77 -1.97 2.53
CA GLY A 59 0.97 -1.90 1.07
C GLY A 59 1.20 -0.48 0.52
N PRO A 60 0.33 0.51 0.82
CA PRO A 60 0.45 1.85 0.25
C PRO A 60 1.77 2.57 0.55
N PRO A 61 2.32 2.53 1.79
CA PRO A 61 3.63 3.11 2.07
C PRO A 61 4.76 2.52 1.22
N VAL A 62 4.78 1.18 1.04
CA VAL A 62 5.78 0.48 0.22
C VAL A 62 5.63 0.86 -1.25
N SER A 63 4.41 0.84 -1.78
CA SER A 63 4.14 1.25 -3.16
C SER A 63 4.57 2.69 -3.42
N LYS A 64 4.31 3.60 -2.46
CA LYS A 64 4.69 5.01 -2.58
C LYS A 64 6.21 5.17 -2.63
N ALA A 65 6.95 4.44 -1.79
CA ALA A 65 8.41 4.47 -1.80
C ALA A 65 8.99 4.04 -3.17
N ILE A 66 8.46 2.97 -3.78
CA ILE A 66 8.89 2.49 -5.11
C ILE A 66 8.59 3.53 -6.20
N SER A 67 7.39 4.11 -6.18
CA SER A 67 7.02 5.14 -7.15
C SER A 67 7.85 6.43 -6.99
N GLY A 68 8.21 6.78 -5.76
CA GLY A 68 9.09 7.91 -5.44
C GLY A 68 10.48 7.69 -6.02
N LEU A 69 11.09 6.53 -5.75
CA LEU A 69 12.40 6.15 -6.31
C LEU A 69 12.42 6.20 -7.84
N THR A 70 11.34 5.76 -8.49
CA THR A 70 11.23 5.81 -9.95
C THR A 70 11.18 7.26 -10.46
N THR A 71 10.38 8.12 -9.81
CA THR A 71 10.23 9.52 -10.20
C THR A 71 11.52 10.31 -10.00
N GLU A 72 12.13 10.17 -8.82
CA GLU A 72 13.38 10.83 -8.47
C GLU A 72 14.55 10.30 -9.33
N GLY A 73 14.60 9.00 -9.59
CA GLY A 73 15.58 8.38 -10.47
C GLY A 73 15.48 8.86 -11.91
N ALA A 74 14.26 9.04 -12.44
CA ALA A 74 14.04 9.57 -13.78
C ALA A 74 14.52 11.02 -13.92
N LEU A 75 14.29 11.86 -12.90
CA LEU A 75 14.82 13.22 -12.87
C LEU A 75 16.35 13.23 -12.83
N GLY A 76 16.96 12.39 -11.98
CA GLY A 76 18.41 12.22 -11.91
C GLY A 76 19.03 11.81 -13.25
N LEU A 77 18.42 10.83 -13.94
CA LEU A 77 18.82 10.42 -15.28
C LEU A 77 18.74 11.59 -16.28
N GLY A 78 17.64 12.34 -16.25
CA GLY A 78 17.47 13.51 -17.11
C GLY A 78 18.56 14.55 -16.91
N PHE A 79 18.88 14.90 -15.64
CA PHE A 79 19.97 15.82 -15.33
C PHE A 79 21.34 15.28 -15.77
N ALA A 80 21.61 13.99 -15.56
CA ALA A 80 22.87 13.38 -15.98
C ALA A 80 23.09 13.51 -17.50
N VAL A 81 22.04 13.23 -18.29
CA VAL A 81 22.08 13.39 -19.75
C VAL A 81 22.36 14.84 -20.14
N VAL A 82 21.65 15.80 -19.54
CA VAL A 82 21.84 17.23 -19.83
C VAL A 82 23.29 17.66 -19.53
N VAL A 83 23.84 17.26 -18.39
CA VAL A 83 25.22 17.59 -18.00
C VAL A 83 26.22 17.01 -19.00
N ILE A 84 26.08 15.73 -19.37
CA ILE A 84 26.96 15.09 -20.37
C ILE A 84 26.92 15.85 -21.71
N LEU A 85 25.72 16.22 -22.18
CA LEU A 85 25.57 16.97 -23.43
C LEU A 85 26.25 18.35 -23.37
N VAL A 86 26.15 19.06 -22.24
CA VAL A 86 26.84 20.34 -22.02
C VAL A 86 28.35 20.17 -22.09
N PHE A 87 28.92 19.16 -21.43
CA PHE A 87 30.36 18.89 -21.49
C PHE A 87 30.84 18.57 -22.90
N LEU A 88 30.12 17.70 -23.62
CA LEU A 88 30.47 17.34 -24.99
C LEU A 88 30.38 18.51 -25.97
N ALA A 89 29.38 19.39 -25.81
CA ALA A 89 29.25 20.60 -26.62
C ALA A 89 30.35 21.63 -26.30
N SER A 90 30.72 21.78 -25.02
CA SER A 90 31.75 22.72 -24.57
C SER A 90 33.17 22.31 -24.95
N ILE A 91 33.49 21.00 -24.98
CA ILE A 91 34.84 20.51 -25.33
C ILE A 91 35.07 20.51 -26.85
N ARG A 92 33.98 20.60 -27.63
CA ARG A 92 34.02 20.62 -29.11
C ARG A 92 34.11 22.04 -29.71
N SER A 93 33.83 23.09 -28.94
CA SER A 93 34.06 24.49 -29.34
C SER A 93 35.40 24.99 -28.84
#